data_AF-A0A9D2JGI2-F1
#
_entry.id   AF-A0A9D2JGI2-F1
#
_cell.length_a   1.000
_cell.length_b   1.000
_cell.length_c   1.000
_cell.angle_alpha   90.00
_cell.angle_beta   90.00
_cell.angle_gamma   90.00
#
_symmetry.space_group_name_H-M   'P 1'
#
loop_
_entity.id
_entity.type
_entity.pdbx_description
1 polymer ?
#
loop_
_entity_poly.entity_id
_entity_poly.type
_entity_poly.pdbx_seq_one_letter_code
_entity_poly.pdbx_strand_id
1 'polypeptide(L)' 'MTTEDKKYLQRCIELAKQALEEGDEPFGSVLVAENGEILAEDYNHVATGDHTQHLEFALAR' A
#
# COMPACT_ATOMS: atom_id res chain seq x y z
N MET A 1 10.35 -18.93 2.07
CA MET A 1 10.64 -17.62 1.47
C MET A 1 11.46 -17.82 0.21
N THR A 2 10.81 -17.71 -0.94
CA THR A 2 11.44 -17.75 -2.27
C THR A 2 12.16 -16.43 -2.56
N THR A 3 12.93 -16.37 -3.63
CA THR A 3 13.54 -15.12 -4.10
C THR A 3 12.48 -14.09 -4.52
N GLU A 4 11.32 -14.56 -5.00
CA GLU A 4 10.18 -13.70 -5.40
C GLU A 4 9.54 -13.05 -4.17
N ASP A 5 9.33 -13.82 -3.09
CA ASP A 5 8.80 -13.30 -1.82
C ASP A 5 9.66 -12.13 -1.29
N LYS A 6 10.99 -12.21 -1.46
CA LYS A 6 11.91 -11.14 -1.06
C LYS A 6 11.74 -9.88 -1.90
N LYS A 7 11.43 -9.99 -3.19
CA LYS A 7 11.17 -8.83 -4.06
C LYS A 7 9.89 -8.11 -3.63
N TYR A 8 8.82 -8.86 -3.36
CA TYR A 8 7.55 -8.28 -2.91
C TYR A 8 7.68 -7.64 -1.53
N LEU A 9 8.39 -8.27 -0.59
CA LEU A 9 8.66 -7.66 0.71
C LEU A 9 9.51 -6.39 0.59
N GLN A 10 10.49 -6.37 -0.32
CA GLN A 10 11.26 -5.15 -0.58
C GLN A 10 10.38 -4.03 -1.11
N ARG A 11 9.40 -4.36 -1.98
CA ARG A 11 8.41 -3.41 -2.49
C ARG A 11 7.49 -2.89 -1.39
N CYS A 12 7.01 -3.75 -0.48
CA CYS A 12 6.25 -3.32 0.70
C CYS A 12 7.05 -2.34 1.57
N ILE A 13 8.37 -2.56 1.73
CA ILE A 13 9.24 -1.65 2.49
C ILE A 13 9.40 -0.30 1.78
N GLU A 14 9.49 -0.29 0.44
CA GLU A 14 9.54 0.97 -0.33
C GLU A 14 8.24 1.78 -0.16
N LEU A 15 7.09 1.11 -0.24
CA LEU A 15 5.78 1.73 -0.01
C LEU A 15 5.64 2.26 1.43
N ALA A 16 6.11 1.50 2.43
CA ALA A 16 6.14 1.95 3.82
C ALA A 16 7.07 3.17 4.03
N LYS A 17 8.17 3.28 3.29
CA LYS A 17 9.04 4.46 3.32
C LYS A 17 8.36 5.67 2.70
N GLN A 18 7.67 5.48 1.58
CA GLN A 18 6.91 6.55 0.94
C GLN A 18 5.81 7.07 1.87
N ALA A 19 5.09 6.17 2.56
CA ALA A 19 4.12 6.56 3.59
C ALA A 19 4.76 7.46 4.66
N LEU A 20 5.91 7.07 5.20
CA LEU A 20 6.62 7.91 6.18
C LEU A 20 7.02 9.29 5.64
N GLU A 21 7.47 9.35 4.38
CA GLU A 21 7.83 10.61 3.73
C GLU A 21 6.63 11.53 3.54
N GLU A 22 5.44 10.95 3.34
CA GLU A 22 4.16 11.67 3.23
C GLU A 22 3.54 12.02 4.60
N GLY A 23 4.14 11.54 5.70
CA GLY A 23 3.69 11.79 7.07
C GLY A 23 2.75 10.71 7.62
N ASP A 24 2.54 9.65 6.84
CA ASP A 24 1.72 8.48 7.11
C ASP A 24 2.42 7.40 7.93
N GLU A 25 1.64 6.45 8.47
CA GLU A 25 2.24 5.32 9.19
C GLU A 25 2.97 4.37 8.21
N PRO A 26 4.10 3.76 8.60
CA PRO A 26 4.99 2.99 7.73
C PRO A 26 4.43 1.60 7.37
N PHE A 27 3.31 1.54 6.66
CA PHE A 27 2.74 0.28 6.19
C PHE A 27 2.52 0.33 4.69
N GLY A 28 3.10 -0.65 3.99
CA GLY A 28 2.94 -0.88 2.57
C GLY A 28 2.47 -2.31 2.30
N SER A 29 1.56 -2.48 1.36
CA SER A 29 0.98 -3.76 0.98
C SER A 29 1.03 -3.95 -0.53
N VAL A 30 1.28 -5.19 -0.96
CA VAL A 30 1.31 -5.58 -2.37
C VAL A 30 0.45 -6.83 -2.54
N LEU A 31 -0.50 -6.79 -3.47
CA LEU A 31 -1.30 -7.94 -3.89
C LEU A 31 -0.69 -8.54 -5.15
N VAL A 32 -0.35 -9.82 -5.08
CA VAL A 32 0.29 -10.55 -6.18
C VAL A 32 -0.60 -11.71 -6.62
N ALA A 33 -0.81 -11.84 -7.93
CA ALA A 33 -1.49 -12.97 -8.53
C ALA A 33 -0.62 -14.24 -8.51
N GLU A 34 -1.24 -15.40 -8.72
CA GLU A 34 -0.55 -16.69 -8.75
C GLU A 34 0.55 -16.77 -9.83
N ASN A 35 0.42 -16.00 -10.91
CA ASN A 35 1.41 -15.88 -11.98
C ASN A 35 2.60 -14.95 -11.64
N GLY A 36 2.62 -14.35 -10.44
CA GLY A 36 3.66 -13.39 -10.02
C GLY A 36 3.41 -11.93 -10.45
N GLU A 37 2.28 -11.65 -11.09
CA GLU A 37 1.89 -10.29 -11.49
C GLU A 37 1.39 -9.48 -10.28
N ILE A 38 1.83 -8.23 -10.18
CA ILE A 38 1.36 -7.31 -9.14
C ILE A 38 0.01 -6.74 -9.59
N LEU A 39 -1.04 -7.09 -8.85
CA LEU A 39 -2.41 -6.66 -9.13
C LEU A 39 -2.73 -5.30 -8.48
N ALA A 40 -2.14 -5.04 -7.32
CA ALA A 40 -2.32 -3.79 -6.59
C ALA A 40 -1.14 -3.54 -5.65
N GLU A 41 -0.85 -2.26 -5.42
CA GLU A 41 0.10 -1.77 -4.43
C GLU A 41 -0.56 -0.61 -3.70
N ASP A 42 -0.43 -0.57 -2.38
CA ASP A 42 -0.97 0.52 -1.58
C ASP A 42 -0.14 0.73 -0.31
N TYR A 43 -0.26 1.90 0.29
CA TYR A 43 0.32 2.22 1.59
C TYR A 43 -0.71 2.90 2.49
N ASN A 44 -0.39 3.03 3.77
CA ASN A 44 -1.31 3.64 4.72
C ASN A 44 -1.54 5.12 4.38
N HIS A 45 -2.80 5.59 4.42
CA HIS A 45 -3.20 7.00 4.17
C HIS A 45 -3.87 7.65 5.41
N VAL A 46 -3.53 7.18 6.61
CA VAL A 46 -4.14 7.57 7.90
C VAL A 46 -3.69 8.96 8.40
N ALA A 47 -2.64 9.56 7.84
CA ALA A 47 -2.15 10.91 8.19
C ALA A 47 -2.99 12.02 7.58
N THR A 48 -3.85 11.71 6.60
CA THR A 48 -5.06 12.51 6.42
C THR A 48 -6.00 12.15 7.57
N GLY A 49 -5.88 12.88 8.68
CA GLY A 49 -6.71 12.76 9.88
C GLY A 49 -8.19 13.10 9.64
N ASP A 50 -8.79 12.46 8.65
CA ASP A 50 -10.17 12.61 8.26
C ASP A 50 -10.86 11.25 8.33
N HIS A 51 -11.32 10.92 9.53
CA HIS A 51 -12.25 9.82 9.77
C HIS A 51 -13.60 9.99 9.06
N THR A 52 -13.78 10.99 8.18
CA THR A 52 -15.00 11.25 7.41
C THR A 52 -14.84 11.11 5.89
N GLN A 53 -13.64 10.81 5.36
CA GLN A 53 -13.49 10.35 3.96
C GLN A 53 -13.88 8.88 3.84
N HIS A 54 -15.15 8.65 4.08
CA HIS A 54 -15.85 7.45 3.73
C HIS A 54 -15.65 7.12 2.23
N LEU A 55 -15.25 5.88 1.95
CA LEU A 55 -15.06 5.25 0.64
C LEU A 55 -16.23 5.47 -0.35
N GLU A 56 -17.40 5.81 0.18
CA GLU A 56 -18.65 6.08 -0.54
C GLU A 56 -18.66 7.43 -1.29
N PHE A 57 -17.76 8.37 -0.99
CA PHE A 57 -17.59 9.60 -1.79
C PHE A 57 -16.64 9.42 -2.99
N ALA A 58 -15.65 8.53 -2.88
CA ALA A 58 -14.70 8.25 -3.97
C ALA A 58 -15.34 7.47 -5.13
N LEU A 59 -16.44 6.74 -4.86
CA LEU A 59 -17.21 5.97 -5.86
C LEU A 59 -18.29 6.79 -6.60
N ALA A 60 -18.53 8.04 -6.19
CA ALA A 60 -19.61 8.86 -6.73
C ALA A 60 -19.17 9.86 -7.83
N ARG A 61 -18.05 9.62 -8.51
CA ARG A 61 -17.65 10.49 -9.64
C ARG A 61 -17.07 9.76 -10.84
#